data_AF-A0A2R5L2K2-F1
#
_entry.id   AF-A0A2R5L2K2-F1
#
_cell.length_a   1.000
_cell.length_b   1.000
_cell.length_c   1.000
_cell.angle_alpha   90.00
_cell.angle_beta   90.00
_cell.angle_gamma   90.00
#
_symmetry.space_group_name_H-M   'P 1'
#
loop_
_entity.id
_entity.type
_entity.pdbx_description
1 polymer ?
#
loop_
_entity_poly.entity_id
_entity_poly.type
_entity_poly.pdbx_seq_one_letter_code
_entity_poly.pdbx_strand_id
1 'polypeptide(L)'
;SLKEAAKVMVTNVTSLLKTVKSVEDEHTRGTRALEATVEAIAQEIRAFDSSEAPKGKATPEELVKASKPITQATAKAVGAGNSGKQEDIIVAANMSRKAISDMLTTVKAAAWCAESSDVRRRVLISGHETAVQYRELLQLLLHNTHKPSTDAKQALSASSRKIATCVTDLVAAAESLK
;
A
#
# COMPACT_ATOMS: atom_id res chain seq x y z
N SER A 1 -20.10 53.71 -1.64
CA SER A 1 -19.12 54.31 -2.57
C SER A 1 -18.54 53.21 -3.45
N LEU A 2 -17.91 53.54 -4.59
CA LEU A 2 -17.20 52.58 -5.44
C LEU A 2 -16.17 51.76 -4.65
N LYS A 3 -15.53 52.39 -3.66
CA LYS A 3 -14.58 51.79 -2.73
C LYS A 3 -15.18 50.65 -1.90
N GLU A 4 -16.39 50.83 -1.36
CA GLU A 4 -17.08 49.77 -0.62
C GLU A 4 -17.50 48.61 -1.53
N ALA A 5 -17.96 48.90 -2.75
CA ALA A 5 -18.28 47.85 -3.72
C ALA A 5 -17.03 47.03 -4.11
N ALA A 6 -15.90 47.70 -4.35
CA ALA A 6 -14.63 47.04 -4.63
C ALA A 6 -14.14 46.19 -3.44
N LYS A 7 -14.29 46.68 -2.21
CA LYS A 7 -13.93 45.94 -0.98
C LYS A 7 -14.77 44.67 -0.82
N VAL A 8 -16.07 44.76 -1.06
CA VAL A 8 -16.98 43.59 -1.04
C VAL A 8 -16.57 42.58 -2.11
N MET A 9 -16.26 43.04 -3.33
CA MET A 9 -15.79 42.16 -4.41
C MET A 9 -14.49 41.44 -4.05
N VAL A 10 -13.48 42.14 -3.53
CA VAL A 10 -12.20 41.53 -3.09
C VAL A 10 -12.43 40.47 -2.00
N THR A 11 -13.31 40.78 -1.04
CA THR A 11 -13.67 39.84 0.03
C THR A 11 -14.32 38.58 -0.54
N ASN A 12 -15.26 38.74 -1.46
CA ASN A 12 -15.96 37.63 -2.10
C ASN A 12 -15.02 36.76 -2.96
N VAL A 13 -14.14 37.38 -3.74
CA VAL A 13 -13.10 36.66 -4.52
C VAL A 13 -12.18 35.88 -3.61
N THR A 14 -11.73 36.48 -2.51
CA THR A 14 -10.88 35.81 -1.52
C THR A 14 -11.58 34.62 -0.88
N SER A 15 -12.84 34.78 -0.48
CA SER A 15 -13.64 33.69 0.08
C SER A 15 -13.85 32.56 -0.94
N LEU A 16 -14.11 32.88 -2.20
CA LEU A 16 -14.25 31.89 -3.28
C LEU A 16 -12.95 31.08 -3.47
N LEU A 17 -11.80 31.76 -3.54
CA LEU A 17 -10.50 31.09 -3.68
C LEU A 17 -10.20 30.16 -2.48
N LYS A 18 -10.57 30.55 -1.26
CA LYS A 18 -10.47 29.68 -0.08
C LYS A 18 -11.34 28.44 -0.21
N THR A 19 -12.58 28.59 -0.68
CA THR A 19 -13.50 27.47 -0.92
C THR A 19 -12.96 26.53 -1.99
N VAL A 20 -12.47 27.05 -3.11
CA VAL A 20 -11.87 26.24 -4.19
C VAL A 20 -10.69 25.43 -3.65
N LYS A 21 -9.75 26.08 -2.95
CA LYS A 21 -8.61 25.39 -2.34
C LYS A 21 -9.04 24.30 -1.36
N SER A 22 -10.03 24.59 -0.51
CA SER A 22 -10.56 23.60 0.44
C SER A 22 -11.17 22.38 -0.26
N VAL A 23 -11.83 22.58 -1.40
CA VAL A 23 -12.40 21.48 -2.20
C VAL A 23 -11.29 20.66 -2.85
N GLU A 24 -10.26 21.30 -3.41
CA GLU A 24 -9.09 20.63 -3.99
C GLU A 24 -8.32 19.79 -2.95
N ASP A 25 -8.12 20.35 -1.75
CA ASP A 25 -7.44 19.67 -0.65
C ASP A 25 -8.19 18.39 -0.22
N GLU A 26 -9.53 18.45 -0.17
CA GLU A 26 -10.36 17.29 0.17
C GLU A 26 -10.37 16.24 -0.95
N HIS A 27 -10.33 16.67 -2.21
CA HIS A 27 -10.29 15.77 -3.37
C HIS A 27 -8.94 15.05 -3.56
N THR A 28 -7.88 15.51 -2.90
CA THR A 28 -6.52 14.96 -3.07
C THR A 28 -5.97 14.29 -1.80
N ARG A 29 -6.72 14.27 -0.70
CA ARG A 29 -6.23 13.77 0.60
C ARG A 29 -5.92 12.27 0.58
N GLY A 30 -6.76 11.46 -0.05
CA GLY A 30 -6.52 10.03 -0.25
C GLY A 30 -5.39 9.75 -1.22
N THR A 31 -5.30 10.53 -2.31
CA THR A 31 -4.17 10.47 -3.25
C THR A 31 -2.84 10.67 -2.54
N ARG A 32 -2.71 11.72 -1.71
CA ARG A 32 -1.49 12.00 -0.91
C ARG A 32 -1.16 10.86 0.06
N ALA A 33 -2.17 10.31 0.75
CA ALA A 33 -1.98 9.18 1.66
C ALA A 33 -1.47 7.93 0.93
N LEU A 34 -1.97 7.69 -0.29
CA LEU A 34 -1.56 6.59 -1.13
C LEU A 34 -0.12 6.77 -1.65
N GLU A 35 0.24 7.97 -2.12
CA GLU A 35 1.61 8.30 -2.55
C GLU A 35 2.62 8.07 -1.41
N ALA A 36 2.32 8.59 -0.22
CA ALA A 36 3.16 8.38 0.96
C ALA A 36 3.29 6.90 1.32
N THR A 37 2.24 6.10 1.10
CA THR A 37 2.27 4.65 1.33
C THR A 37 3.10 3.91 0.30
N VAL A 38 3.01 4.28 -0.99
CA VAL A 38 3.82 3.70 -2.07
C VAL A 38 5.31 3.94 -1.82
N GLU A 39 5.69 5.14 -1.38
CA GLU A 39 7.07 5.46 -1.04
C GLU A 39 7.52 4.74 0.23
N ALA A 40 6.68 4.68 1.27
CA ALA A 40 6.99 3.95 2.50
C ALA A 40 7.27 2.47 2.22
N ILE A 41 6.42 1.80 1.43
CA ILE A 41 6.64 0.39 1.04
C ILE A 41 7.93 0.26 0.21
N ALA A 42 8.25 1.22 -0.66
CA ALA A 42 9.51 1.21 -1.40
C ALA A 42 10.73 1.26 -0.46
N GLN A 43 10.66 2.08 0.60
CA GLN A 43 11.70 2.16 1.63
C GLN A 43 11.80 0.87 2.45
N GLU A 44 10.66 0.29 2.81
CA GLU A 44 10.61 -0.98 3.55
C GLU A 44 11.18 -2.15 2.74
N ILE A 45 10.93 -2.21 1.42
CA ILE A 45 11.55 -3.20 0.54
C ILE A 45 13.08 -3.03 0.53
N ARG A 46 13.58 -1.81 0.37
CA ARG A 46 15.04 -1.53 0.41
C ARG A 46 15.66 -1.94 1.76
N ALA A 47 14.97 -1.67 2.87
CA ALA A 47 15.43 -2.08 4.20
C ALA A 47 15.34 -3.61 4.40
N PHE A 48 14.35 -4.26 3.81
CA PHE A 48 14.21 -5.71 3.84
C PHE A 48 15.36 -6.39 3.09
N ASP A 49 15.74 -5.87 1.91
CA ASP A 49 16.83 -6.42 1.08
C ASP A 49 18.24 -6.17 1.66
N SER A 50 18.36 -5.33 2.68
CA SER A 50 19.65 -5.08 3.34
C SER A 50 20.16 -6.32 4.09
N SER A 51 21.48 -6.40 4.29
CA SER A 51 22.12 -7.45 5.09
C SER A 51 21.94 -7.31 6.61
N GLU A 52 21.25 -6.25 7.07
CA GLU A 52 21.04 -6.02 8.49
C GLU A 52 20.21 -7.13 9.12
N ALA A 53 20.65 -7.58 10.29
CA ALA A 53 19.92 -8.58 11.06
C ALA A 53 18.57 -8.01 11.55
N PRO A 54 17.50 -8.84 11.59
CA PRO A 54 16.22 -8.42 12.13
C PRO A 54 16.33 -8.13 13.64
N LYS A 55 15.48 -7.22 14.14
CA LYS A 55 15.45 -6.83 15.56
C LYS A 55 14.91 -7.93 16.49
N GLY A 56 14.40 -9.03 15.95
CA GLY A 56 13.80 -10.12 16.69
C GLY A 56 13.74 -11.40 15.87
N LYS A 57 13.17 -12.44 16.48
CA LYS A 57 12.90 -13.73 15.83
C LYS A 57 11.41 -13.87 15.59
N ALA A 58 11.05 -14.69 14.60
CA ALA A 58 9.67 -15.06 14.34
C ALA A 58 9.60 -16.54 13.97
N THR A 59 8.47 -17.15 14.30
CA THR A 59 8.13 -18.54 13.96
C THR A 59 7.50 -18.63 12.58
N PRO A 60 7.51 -19.81 11.94
CA PRO A 60 6.76 -20.07 10.72
C PRO A 60 5.27 -19.74 10.85
N GLU A 61 4.67 -20.05 11.99
CA GLU A 61 3.25 -19.78 12.30
C GLU A 61 2.96 -18.28 12.35
N GLU A 62 3.87 -17.49 12.92
CA GLU A 62 3.76 -16.02 12.92
C GLU A 62 3.85 -15.45 11.50
N LEU A 63 4.71 -16.00 10.65
CA LEU A 63 4.78 -15.62 9.22
C LEU A 63 3.45 -15.93 8.51
N VAL A 64 2.92 -17.14 8.68
CA VAL A 64 1.62 -17.53 8.10
C VAL A 64 0.48 -16.63 8.61
N LYS A 65 0.55 -16.18 9.87
CA LYS A 65 -0.42 -15.22 10.41
C LYS A 65 -0.24 -13.83 9.80
N ALA A 66 0.99 -13.39 9.58
CA ALA A 66 1.32 -12.08 8.99
C ALA A 66 0.96 -11.97 7.50
N SER A 67 0.81 -13.09 6.78
CA SER A 67 0.36 -13.07 5.38
C SER A 67 -1.15 -12.84 5.23
N LYS A 68 -1.97 -13.21 6.21
CA LYS A 68 -3.45 -13.12 6.14
C LYS A 68 -4.00 -11.71 5.90
N PRO A 69 -3.50 -10.65 6.58
CA PRO A 69 -3.97 -9.29 6.34
C PRO A 69 -3.75 -8.79 4.90
N ILE A 70 -2.80 -9.36 4.15
CA ILE A 70 -2.49 -8.95 2.78
C ILE A 70 -3.68 -9.18 1.86
N THR A 71 -4.38 -10.32 1.98
CA THR A 71 -5.56 -10.62 1.18
C THR A 71 -6.67 -9.59 1.42
N GLN A 72 -6.92 -9.24 2.69
CA GLN A 72 -7.94 -8.25 3.04
C GLN A 72 -7.56 -6.84 2.57
N ALA A 73 -6.30 -6.45 2.76
CA ALA A 73 -5.80 -5.15 2.31
C ALA A 73 -5.84 -5.02 0.78
N THR A 74 -5.54 -6.11 0.06
CA THR A 74 -5.68 -6.21 -1.41
C THR A 74 -7.12 -5.97 -1.85
N ALA A 75 -8.08 -6.66 -1.21
CA ALA A 75 -9.50 -6.49 -1.52
C ALA A 75 -9.96 -5.04 -1.25
N LYS A 76 -9.44 -4.41 -0.20
CA LYS A 76 -9.72 -2.99 0.11
C LYS A 76 -9.14 -2.03 -0.93
N ALA A 77 -7.92 -2.26 -1.41
CA ALA A 77 -7.32 -1.45 -2.47
C ALA A 77 -8.11 -1.54 -3.78
N VAL A 78 -8.55 -2.74 -4.18
CA VAL A 78 -9.42 -2.92 -5.36
C VAL A 78 -10.77 -2.23 -5.16
N GLY A 79 -11.39 -2.40 -3.98
CA GLY A 79 -12.64 -1.72 -3.62
C GLY A 79 -12.52 -0.20 -3.67
N ALA A 80 -11.43 0.36 -3.15
CA ALA A 80 -11.15 1.79 -3.22
C ALA A 80 -11.05 2.28 -4.67
N GLY A 81 -10.34 1.55 -5.54
CA GLY A 81 -10.25 1.89 -6.97
C GLY A 81 -11.58 1.83 -7.72
N ASN A 82 -12.47 0.92 -7.32
CA ASN A 82 -13.82 0.86 -7.88
C ASN A 82 -14.71 2.02 -7.43
N SER A 83 -14.60 2.40 -6.15
CA SER A 83 -15.41 3.46 -5.55
C SER A 83 -14.99 4.88 -5.96
N GLY A 84 -13.67 5.11 -6.14
CA GLY A 84 -13.09 6.44 -6.32
C GLY A 84 -13.19 7.35 -5.09
N LYS A 85 -13.69 6.86 -3.94
CA LYS A 85 -13.90 7.67 -2.74
C LYS A 85 -12.57 7.89 -2.00
N GLN A 86 -12.28 9.14 -1.64
CA GLN A 86 -11.05 9.51 -0.93
C GLN A 86 -10.92 8.78 0.42
N GLU A 87 -12.00 8.65 1.18
CA GLU A 87 -12.02 7.88 2.44
C GLU A 87 -11.65 6.41 2.24
N ASP A 88 -12.19 5.76 1.21
CA ASP A 88 -11.87 4.37 0.90
C ASP A 88 -10.40 4.21 0.50
N ILE A 89 -9.84 5.19 -0.22
CA ILE A 89 -8.42 5.24 -0.60
C ILE A 89 -7.53 5.41 0.64
N ILE A 90 -7.90 6.28 1.58
CA ILE A 90 -7.16 6.47 2.85
C ILE A 90 -7.14 5.18 3.65
N VAL A 91 -8.29 4.52 3.80
CA VAL A 91 -8.41 3.24 4.51
C VAL A 91 -7.54 2.18 3.83
N ALA A 92 -7.62 2.07 2.50
CA ALA A 92 -6.81 1.12 1.74
C ALA A 92 -5.30 1.37 1.91
N ALA A 93 -4.86 2.64 1.84
CA ALA A 93 -3.46 3.03 2.02
C ALA A 93 -2.94 2.63 3.41
N ASN A 94 -3.66 2.98 4.47
CA ASN A 94 -3.25 2.65 5.85
C ASN A 94 -3.20 1.14 6.12
N MET A 95 -4.22 0.40 5.66
CA MET A 95 -4.25 -1.06 5.79
C MET A 95 -3.10 -1.71 5.03
N SER A 96 -2.82 -1.22 3.81
CA SER A 96 -1.73 -1.71 2.96
C SER A 96 -0.37 -1.52 3.61
N ARG A 97 -0.11 -0.30 4.12
CA ARG A 97 1.15 0.01 4.81
C ARG A 97 1.39 -0.95 5.97
N LYS A 98 0.39 -1.10 6.84
CA LYS A 98 0.50 -1.98 8.01
C LYS A 98 0.74 -3.43 7.60
N ALA A 99 -0.06 -3.95 6.66
CA ALA A 99 0.03 -5.35 6.24
C ALA A 99 1.40 -5.70 5.63
N ILE A 100 1.95 -4.82 4.80
CA ILE A 100 3.26 -5.05 4.17
C ILE A 100 4.41 -4.88 5.16
N SER A 101 4.37 -3.85 6.01
CA SER A 101 5.39 -3.60 7.03
C SER A 101 5.50 -4.76 8.02
N ASP A 102 4.35 -5.23 8.53
CA ASP A 102 4.29 -6.38 9.44
C ASP A 102 4.79 -7.66 8.76
N MET A 103 4.39 -7.90 7.49
CA MET A 103 4.83 -9.07 6.74
C MET A 103 6.34 -9.05 6.50
N LEU A 104 6.91 -7.97 5.95
CA LEU A 104 8.34 -7.89 5.67
C LEU A 104 9.18 -8.07 6.94
N THR A 105 8.75 -7.46 8.05
CA THR A 105 9.41 -7.62 9.35
C THR A 105 9.39 -9.09 9.81
N THR A 106 8.24 -9.75 9.70
CA THR A 106 8.06 -11.14 10.13
C THR A 106 8.80 -12.12 9.23
N VAL A 107 8.76 -11.92 7.91
CA VAL A 107 9.50 -12.72 6.93
C VAL A 107 10.99 -12.65 7.19
N LYS A 108 11.55 -11.46 7.39
CA LYS A 108 12.99 -11.29 7.65
C LYS A 108 13.41 -11.98 8.95
N ALA A 109 12.60 -11.83 10.00
CA ALA A 109 12.82 -12.46 11.31
C ALA A 109 12.76 -14.00 11.24
N ALA A 110 11.79 -14.56 10.54
CA ALA A 110 11.64 -16.01 10.39
C ALA A 110 12.74 -16.60 9.48
N ALA A 111 13.06 -15.94 8.37
CA ALA A 111 14.11 -16.37 7.46
C ALA A 111 15.50 -16.41 8.13
N TRP A 112 15.77 -15.50 9.08
CA TRP A 112 17.02 -15.52 9.86
C TRP A 112 17.12 -16.67 10.85
N CYS A 113 15.99 -17.30 11.20
CA CYS A 113 15.94 -18.48 12.04
C CYS A 113 16.03 -19.79 11.23
N ALA A 114 16.03 -19.71 9.90
CA ALA A 114 16.10 -20.89 9.03
C ALA A 114 17.44 -21.62 9.16
N GLU A 115 17.38 -22.94 9.28
CA GLU A 115 18.57 -23.80 9.36
C GLU A 115 19.28 -23.94 8.02
N SER A 116 18.52 -23.91 6.92
CA SER A 116 19.03 -24.04 5.55
C SER A 116 19.13 -22.69 4.84
N SER A 117 20.26 -22.45 4.17
CA SER A 117 20.46 -21.28 3.31
C SER A 117 19.46 -21.22 2.15
N ASP A 118 19.05 -22.37 1.63
CA ASP A 118 18.11 -22.45 0.51
C ASP A 118 16.70 -22.11 0.94
N VAL A 119 16.27 -22.62 2.10
CA VAL A 119 14.97 -22.28 2.70
C VAL A 119 14.94 -20.79 3.05
N ARG A 120 16.00 -20.27 3.69
CA ARG A 120 16.15 -18.83 3.97
C ARG A 120 15.97 -18.00 2.70
N ARG A 121 16.68 -18.36 1.63
CA ARG A 121 16.62 -17.66 0.35
C ARG A 121 15.21 -17.68 -0.24
N ARG A 122 14.54 -18.84 -0.23
CA ARG A 122 13.18 -19.00 -0.75
C ARG A 122 12.17 -18.09 -0.02
N VAL A 123 12.24 -18.06 1.31
CA VAL A 123 11.35 -17.23 2.14
C VAL A 123 11.60 -15.75 1.89
N LEU A 124 12.86 -15.32 1.79
CA LEU A 124 13.20 -13.93 1.49
C LEU A 124 12.71 -13.50 0.10
N ILE A 125 12.92 -14.34 -0.93
CA ILE A 125 12.45 -14.07 -2.29
C ILE A 125 10.93 -13.92 -2.31
N SER A 126 10.20 -14.85 -1.69
CA SER A 126 8.74 -14.81 -1.70
C SER A 126 8.17 -13.58 -0.96
N GLY A 127 8.80 -13.17 0.15
CA GLY A 127 8.42 -11.93 0.84
C GLY A 127 8.69 -10.68 -0.01
N HIS A 128 9.85 -10.62 -0.66
CA HIS A 128 10.20 -9.53 -1.58
C HIS A 128 9.21 -9.43 -2.75
N GLU A 129 8.95 -10.54 -3.45
CA GLU A 129 8.01 -10.59 -4.58
C GLU A 129 6.61 -10.18 -4.17
N THR A 130 6.14 -10.63 -2.99
CA THR A 130 4.84 -10.22 -2.45
C THR A 130 4.78 -8.71 -2.24
N ALA A 131 5.81 -8.10 -1.65
CA ALA A 131 5.84 -6.66 -1.41
C ALA A 131 5.96 -5.83 -2.70
N VAL A 132 6.77 -6.28 -3.67
CA VAL A 132 6.88 -5.64 -4.99
C VAL A 132 5.54 -5.68 -5.72
N GLN A 133 4.92 -6.86 -5.80
CA GLN A 133 3.64 -7.01 -6.50
C GLN A 133 2.52 -6.21 -5.81
N TYR A 134 2.56 -6.12 -4.48
CA TYR A 134 1.63 -5.28 -3.74
C TYR A 134 1.86 -3.78 -3.98
N ARG A 135 3.12 -3.33 -4.05
CA ARG A 135 3.44 -1.94 -4.39
C ARG A 135 2.96 -1.58 -5.78
N GLU A 136 3.08 -2.49 -6.76
CA GLU A 136 2.52 -2.29 -8.10
C GLU A 136 0.99 -2.11 -8.07
N LEU A 137 0.26 -2.87 -7.25
CA LEU A 137 -1.18 -2.66 -7.05
C LEU A 137 -1.49 -1.23 -6.58
N LEU A 138 -0.71 -0.70 -5.63
CA LEU A 138 -0.92 0.66 -5.12
C LEU A 138 -0.58 1.73 -6.17
N GLN A 139 0.42 1.49 -7.02
CA GLN A 139 0.74 2.36 -8.14
C GLN A 139 -0.38 2.35 -9.20
N LEU A 140 -0.98 1.19 -9.47
CA LEU A 140 -2.16 1.09 -10.33
C LEU A 140 -3.37 1.80 -9.72
N LEU A 141 -3.55 1.70 -8.40
CA LEU A 141 -4.60 2.43 -7.69
C LEU A 141 -4.40 3.94 -7.82
N LEU A 142 -3.17 4.42 -7.62
CA LEU A 142 -2.81 5.83 -7.78
C LEU A 142 -3.00 6.31 -9.23
N HIS A 143 -2.65 5.50 -10.21
CA HIS A 143 -2.96 5.81 -11.60
C HIS A 143 -4.47 5.95 -11.82
N ASN A 144 -5.26 5.03 -11.28
CA ASN A 144 -6.71 5.07 -11.38
C ASN A 144 -7.34 6.26 -10.63
N THR A 145 -6.72 6.79 -9.56
CA THR A 145 -7.19 8.03 -8.92
C THR A 145 -6.98 9.26 -9.79
N HIS A 146 -5.95 9.27 -10.64
CA HIS A 146 -5.68 10.37 -11.57
C HIS A 146 -6.45 10.24 -12.89
N LYS A 147 -6.58 9.00 -13.39
CA LYS A 147 -7.24 8.69 -14.67
C LYS A 147 -8.13 7.47 -14.53
N PRO A 148 -9.34 7.62 -13.95
CA PRO A 148 -10.27 6.50 -13.79
C PRO A 148 -10.69 5.93 -15.15
N SER A 149 -10.59 4.62 -15.32
CA SER A 149 -11.06 3.92 -16.52
C SER A 149 -11.46 2.48 -16.23
N THR A 150 -12.23 1.86 -17.13
CA THR A 150 -12.57 0.44 -17.04
C THR A 150 -11.31 -0.43 -17.07
N ASP A 151 -10.38 -0.11 -17.96
CA ASP A 151 -9.11 -0.84 -18.10
C ASP A 151 -8.26 -0.74 -16.82
N ALA A 152 -8.21 0.45 -16.20
CA ALA A 152 -7.49 0.64 -14.94
C ALA A 152 -8.11 -0.21 -13.81
N LYS A 153 -9.44 -0.28 -13.72
CA LYS A 153 -10.15 -1.14 -12.76
C LYS A 153 -9.94 -2.64 -13.02
N GLN A 154 -9.87 -3.05 -14.29
CA GLN A 154 -9.53 -4.42 -14.67
C GLN A 154 -8.07 -4.75 -14.30
N ALA A 155 -7.14 -3.81 -14.49
CA ALA A 155 -5.74 -3.97 -14.09
C ALA A 155 -5.59 -4.18 -12.57
N LEU A 156 -6.35 -3.44 -11.75
CA LEU A 156 -6.42 -3.67 -10.29
C LEU A 156 -6.87 -5.10 -9.96
N SER A 157 -7.89 -5.58 -10.65
CA SER A 157 -8.43 -6.93 -10.45
C SER A 157 -7.46 -8.02 -10.94
N ALA A 158 -6.67 -7.75 -11.97
CA ALA A 158 -5.61 -8.65 -12.41
C ALA A 158 -4.44 -8.69 -11.43
N SER A 159 -4.04 -7.53 -10.90
CA SER A 159 -2.98 -7.42 -9.91
C SER A 159 -3.34 -8.15 -8.60
N SER A 160 -4.60 -8.09 -8.14
CA SER A 160 -5.03 -8.82 -6.95
C SER A 160 -4.88 -10.34 -7.06
N ARG A 161 -5.08 -10.92 -8.25
CA ARG A 161 -4.86 -12.35 -8.49
C ARG A 161 -3.38 -12.71 -8.40
N LYS A 162 -2.49 -11.88 -8.94
CA LYS A 162 -1.04 -12.08 -8.81
C LYS A 162 -0.61 -12.07 -7.34
N ILE A 163 -1.12 -11.13 -6.56
CA ILE A 163 -0.85 -11.07 -5.11
C ILE A 163 -1.36 -12.33 -4.40
N ALA A 164 -2.52 -12.86 -4.79
CA ALA A 164 -3.02 -14.11 -4.21
C ALA A 164 -2.06 -15.29 -4.45
N THR A 165 -1.46 -15.37 -5.64
CA THR A 165 -0.39 -16.33 -5.94
C THR A 165 0.83 -16.09 -5.04
N CYS A 166 1.34 -14.86 -4.97
CA CYS A 166 2.49 -14.54 -4.11
C CYS A 166 2.24 -14.90 -2.62
N VAL A 167 1.04 -14.62 -2.11
CA VAL A 167 0.65 -14.99 -0.73
C VAL A 167 0.62 -16.50 -0.54
N THR A 168 0.16 -17.25 -1.55
CA THR A 168 0.16 -18.72 -1.52
C THR A 168 1.58 -19.26 -1.48
N ASP A 169 2.46 -18.74 -2.33
CA ASP A 169 3.87 -19.11 -2.39
C ASP A 169 4.59 -18.75 -1.09
N LEU A 170 4.24 -17.62 -0.47
CA LEU A 170 4.80 -17.18 0.80
C LEU A 170 4.41 -18.11 1.95
N VAL A 171 3.17 -18.56 1.98
CA VAL A 171 2.70 -19.55 2.97
C VAL A 171 3.42 -20.88 2.77
N ALA A 172 3.54 -21.36 1.54
CA ALA A 172 4.28 -22.59 1.25
C ALA A 172 5.78 -22.47 1.61
N ALA A 173 6.40 -21.32 1.37
CA ALA A 173 7.77 -21.05 1.78
C ALA A 173 7.91 -21.05 3.30
N ALA A 174 6.95 -20.48 4.02
CA ALA A 174 6.94 -20.49 5.47
C ALA A 174 6.79 -21.90 6.05
N GLU A 175 5.97 -22.76 5.44
CA GLU A 175 5.85 -24.16 5.85
C GLU A 175 7.16 -24.94 5.70
N SER A 176 8.03 -24.54 4.75
CA SER A 176 9.35 -25.15 4.58
C SER A 176 10.40 -24.73 5.62
N LEU A 177 10.07 -23.80 6.53
CA LEU A 177 10.90 -23.43 7.68
C LEU A 177 10.75 -24.38 8.88
N LYS A 178 9.77 -25.30 8.81
CA LYS A 178 9.49 -26.27 9.87
C LYS A 178 10.44 -27.45 9.86
#